data_AF-A0A5C7HME2-F1
#
_entry.id   AF-A0A5C7HME2-F1
#
_cell.length_a   1.000
_cell.length_b   1.000
_cell.length_c   1.000
_cell.angle_alpha   90.00
_cell.angle_beta   90.00
_cell.angle_gamma   90.00
#
_symmetry.space_group_name_H-M   'P 1'
#
loop_
_entity.id
_entity.type
_entity.pdbx_description
1 polymer ?
#
loop_
_entity_poly.entity_id
_entity_poly.type
_entity_poly.pdbx_seq_one_letter_code
_entity_poly.pdbx_strand_id
1 'polypeptide(L)'
;MSAKGDCCNHGHGHRVICCKHGRTRLFRHIIAGILIFLLTALITILLVWAILRPTKPRFILQDATVYAFNVSSPNFLTSNFQVTISSRNPNDKVGIYYDRLDIYAIYRNQQITYRTAIPSTYQGHKGVNVWSPYVYGTTVPVAPYNAVSLTEDQNNGVIPLIFKIDGRVRWKVGTLITAKYHLYVKCDAIINCGNKQSGMVVAMADKQAHLNGAYYGTNIPPKTDYHRPGRRSGCGGGGCFCCFFKLILKIVVTIVVILGLAALIFWLIFRPINEIKFHANDVSLTQFNLTDNQNLNYRLALNIAIRNPNKKIGVYYDRIEARAYYEDQRLKSVPITPFYQGHKNTTVLNVVFEGQQLLVGEGIQDFTQEKTSGIYSIDVKLYLRIRFKLGKVKSPKLRPRIDCELKVPVNSSNGGGASGAADTTKCHFDF
;
A
#
# COMPACT_ATOMS: atom_id res chain seq x y z
N MET A 1 -16.06 -50.29 78.18
CA MET A 1 -17.45 -49.83 78.45
C MET A 1 -17.54 -48.35 78.07
N SER A 2 -18.58 -47.79 77.44
CA SER A 2 -20.02 -48.11 77.34
C SER A 2 -20.88 -47.63 78.52
N ALA A 3 -21.23 -46.33 78.48
CA ALA A 3 -22.28 -45.57 79.18
C ALA A 3 -22.25 -44.17 78.52
N LYS A 4 -23.30 -43.46 78.05
CA LYS A 4 -24.74 -43.41 78.35
C LYS A 4 -25.01 -43.13 79.84
N GLY A 5 -25.44 -41.94 80.25
CA GLY A 5 -25.69 -40.69 79.51
C GLY A 5 -26.60 -39.77 80.33
N ASP A 6 -26.83 -38.53 79.88
CA ASP A 6 -27.80 -37.62 80.52
C ASP A 6 -28.46 -36.66 79.53
N CYS A 7 -29.59 -36.05 79.94
CA CYS A 7 -30.56 -35.41 79.06
C CYS A 7 -30.74 -33.90 79.30
N CYS A 8 -31.19 -33.19 78.25
CA CYS A 8 -31.67 -31.79 78.24
C CYS A 8 -30.58 -30.70 78.50
N ASN A 9 -30.68 -29.47 77.99
CA ASN A 9 -31.68 -28.85 77.09
C ASN A 9 -30.98 -27.92 76.06
N HIS A 10 -31.72 -27.40 75.07
CA HIS A 10 -31.17 -26.63 73.95
C HIS A 10 -30.55 -25.26 74.31
N GLY A 11 -29.38 -24.98 73.75
CA GLY A 11 -28.78 -23.65 73.67
C GLY A 11 -27.82 -23.56 72.47
N HIS A 12 -28.25 -22.93 71.37
CA HIS A 12 -27.48 -22.93 70.10
C HIS A 12 -26.23 -22.03 70.14
N GLY A 13 -25.11 -22.60 70.61
CA GLY A 13 -23.80 -21.95 70.68
C GLY A 13 -22.78 -22.45 69.65
N HIS A 14 -22.47 -21.61 68.66
CA HIS A 14 -21.34 -21.64 67.72
C HIS A 14 -20.27 -22.75 67.84
N ARG A 15 -20.01 -23.46 66.73
CA ARG A 15 -18.62 -23.67 66.24
C ARG A 15 -18.48 -23.67 64.71
N VAL A 16 -18.10 -22.49 64.21
CA VAL A 16 -17.09 -22.24 63.17
C VAL A 16 -16.99 -23.24 61.99
N ILE A 17 -17.42 -22.80 60.81
CA ILE A 17 -16.81 -23.20 59.52
C ILE A 17 -16.17 -21.96 58.89
N CYS A 18 -14.85 -22.00 58.69
CA CYS A 18 -14.08 -20.89 58.13
C CYS A 18 -14.26 -20.78 56.61
N CYS A 19 -14.80 -19.65 56.12
CA CYS A 19 -14.85 -19.32 54.69
C CYS A 19 -14.25 -17.95 54.32
N LYS A 20 -13.12 -17.61 54.96
CA LYS A 20 -12.17 -16.60 54.43
C LYS A 20 -11.55 -17.12 53.11
N HIS A 21 -12.27 -17.08 51.98
CA HIS A 21 -11.67 -17.22 50.63
C HIS A 21 -12.47 -16.77 49.39
N GLY A 22 -13.69 -16.22 49.53
CA GLY A 22 -14.53 -15.89 48.36
C GLY A 22 -14.06 -14.72 47.48
N ARG A 23 -13.60 -13.62 48.09
CA ARG A 23 -13.49 -12.31 47.41
C ARG A 23 -12.32 -12.20 46.41
N THR A 24 -11.20 -12.86 46.69
CA THR A 24 -9.99 -12.85 45.84
C THR A 24 -10.18 -13.57 44.51
N ARG A 25 -10.98 -14.66 44.49
CA ARG A 25 -11.25 -15.42 43.26
C ARG A 25 -12.05 -14.60 42.24
N LEU A 26 -13.08 -13.86 42.68
CA LEU A 26 -13.91 -13.07 41.77
C LEU A 26 -13.10 -11.92 41.13
N PHE A 27 -12.31 -11.19 41.92
CA PHE A 27 -11.43 -10.14 41.40
C PHE A 27 -10.43 -10.67 40.36
N ARG A 28 -9.80 -11.83 40.59
CA ARG A 28 -8.92 -12.47 39.60
C ARG A 28 -9.63 -12.75 38.27
N HIS A 29 -10.89 -13.18 38.27
CA HIS A 29 -11.67 -13.41 37.04
C HIS A 29 -12.10 -12.13 36.33
N ILE A 30 -12.31 -11.03 37.07
CA ILE A 30 -12.58 -9.71 36.50
C ILE A 30 -11.31 -9.15 35.84
N ILE A 31 -10.17 -9.19 36.55
CA ILE A 31 -8.87 -8.76 36.05
C ILE A 31 -8.46 -9.58 34.81
N ALA A 32 -8.61 -10.91 34.84
CA ALA A 32 -8.36 -11.76 33.68
C ALA A 32 -9.26 -11.42 32.49
N GLY A 33 -10.55 -11.12 32.73
CA GLY A 33 -11.47 -10.67 31.68
C GLY A 33 -11.05 -9.33 31.04
N ILE A 34 -10.59 -8.37 31.86
CA ILE A 34 -10.06 -7.08 31.39
C ILE A 34 -8.77 -7.29 30.58
N LEU A 35 -7.84 -8.13 31.06
CA LEU A 35 -6.60 -8.45 30.35
C LEU A 35 -6.86 -9.14 29.01
N ILE A 36 -7.82 -10.07 28.93
CA ILE A 36 -8.25 -10.69 27.67
C ILE A 36 -8.86 -9.64 26.74
N PHE A 37 -9.75 -8.77 27.22
CA PHE A 37 -10.33 -7.70 26.42
C PHE A 37 -9.25 -6.77 25.84
N LEU A 38 -8.33 -6.28 26.69
CA LEU A 38 -7.21 -5.43 26.27
C LEU A 38 -6.29 -6.14 25.26
N LEU A 39 -6.01 -7.43 25.46
CA LEU A 39 -5.24 -8.23 24.50
C LEU A 39 -5.97 -8.35 23.15
N THR A 40 -7.28 -8.60 23.14
CA THR A 40 -8.06 -8.67 21.90
C THR A 40 -8.13 -7.33 21.17
N ALA A 41 -8.28 -6.21 21.90
CA ALA A 41 -8.28 -4.86 21.34
C ALA A 41 -6.90 -4.47 20.79
N LEU A 42 -5.82 -4.80 21.51
CA LEU A 42 -4.46 -4.60 21.02
C LEU A 42 -4.20 -5.40 19.73
N ILE A 43 -4.66 -6.65 19.68
CA ILE A 43 -4.55 -7.48 18.49
C ILE A 43 -5.36 -6.91 17.33
N THR A 44 -6.63 -6.51 17.50
CA THR A 44 -7.41 -5.93 16.39
C THR A 44 -6.79 -4.62 15.87
N ILE A 45 -6.23 -3.77 16.75
CA ILE A 45 -5.48 -2.57 16.35
C ILE A 45 -4.24 -2.93 15.53
N LEU A 46 -3.42 -3.88 16.00
CA LEU A 46 -2.22 -4.35 15.28
C LEU A 46 -2.57 -4.95 13.91
N LEU A 47 -3.70 -5.65 13.81
CA LEU A 47 -4.17 -6.26 12.57
C LEU A 47 -4.69 -5.21 11.58
N VAL A 48 -5.49 -4.23 12.03
CA VAL A 48 -5.91 -3.09 11.19
C VAL A 48 -4.70 -2.33 10.66
N TRP A 49 -3.70 -2.06 11.51
CA TRP A 49 -2.43 -1.45 11.11
C TRP A 49 -1.66 -2.31 10.08
N ALA A 50 -1.53 -3.61 10.32
CA ALA A 50 -0.82 -4.54 9.43
C ALA A 50 -1.52 -4.79 8.08
N ILE A 51 -2.84 -4.57 8.01
CA ILE A 51 -3.68 -4.70 6.82
C ILE A 51 -3.68 -3.41 5.98
N LEU A 52 -3.89 -2.25 6.61
CA LEU A 52 -3.90 -0.95 5.93
C LEU A 52 -2.50 -0.47 5.55
N ARG A 53 -1.50 -0.82 6.36
CA ARG A 53 -0.09 -0.38 6.25
C ARG A 53 0.00 1.11 5.89
N PRO A 54 -0.41 2.02 6.80
CA PRO A 54 -0.44 3.45 6.51
C PRO A 54 0.95 3.96 6.11
N THR A 55 1.13 4.19 4.81
CA THR A 55 2.38 4.63 4.19
C THR A 55 2.26 6.09 3.80
N LYS A 56 3.22 6.92 4.25
CA LYS A 56 3.29 8.33 3.86
C LYS A 56 3.41 8.49 2.33
N PRO A 57 2.73 9.47 1.70
CA PRO A 57 3.00 9.84 0.32
C PRO A 57 4.46 10.27 0.16
N ARG A 58 5.01 10.09 -1.04
CA ARG A 58 6.33 10.60 -1.42
C ARG A 58 6.14 11.86 -2.25
N PHE A 59 6.65 12.97 -1.76
CA PHE A 59 6.76 14.20 -2.55
C PHE A 59 8.14 14.24 -3.20
N ILE A 60 8.20 14.64 -4.47
CA ILE A 60 9.41 14.79 -5.26
C ILE A 60 9.29 16.12 -6.01
N LEU A 61 10.20 17.04 -5.73
CA LEU A 61 10.46 18.18 -6.61
C LEU A 61 11.06 17.63 -7.91
N GLN A 62 10.37 17.85 -9.03
CA GLN A 62 10.78 17.38 -10.34
C GLN A 62 11.64 18.42 -11.06
N ASP A 63 11.28 19.70 -10.92
CA ASP A 63 11.95 20.84 -11.55
C ASP A 63 11.69 22.12 -10.74
N ALA A 64 12.62 23.08 -10.80
CA ALA A 64 12.54 24.38 -10.15
C ALA A 64 13.25 25.44 -11.01
N THR A 65 12.51 26.06 -11.93
CA THR A 65 13.03 27.13 -12.79
C THR A 65 12.97 28.48 -12.08
N VAL A 66 13.91 29.37 -12.42
CA VAL A 66 14.04 30.71 -11.83
C VAL A 66 13.79 31.77 -12.90
N TYR A 67 12.84 32.65 -12.65
CA TYR A 67 12.56 33.81 -13.52
C TYR A 67 13.15 35.11 -12.97
N ALA A 68 13.27 35.23 -11.65
CA ALA A 68 13.95 36.33 -11.00
C ALA A 68 14.63 35.84 -9.71
N PHE A 69 15.84 36.33 -9.46
CA PHE A 69 16.51 36.24 -8.17
C PHE A 69 17.50 37.41 -8.05
N ASN A 70 17.16 38.41 -7.21
CA ASN A 70 17.93 39.64 -7.09
C ASN A 70 17.88 40.16 -5.64
N VAL A 71 19.04 40.42 -5.06
CA VAL A 71 19.23 41.01 -3.72
C VAL A 71 19.49 42.51 -3.87
N SER A 72 18.58 43.32 -3.34
CA SER A 72 18.62 44.78 -3.40
C SER A 72 18.97 45.39 -2.04
N SER A 73 19.71 46.50 -2.06
CA SER A 73 19.99 47.32 -0.87
C SER A 73 18.68 47.87 -0.24
N PRO A 74 18.57 47.96 1.10
CA PRO A 74 19.56 47.53 2.10
C PRO A 74 19.66 46.02 2.27
N ASN A 75 18.55 45.26 2.30
CA ASN A 75 18.54 43.79 2.47
C ASN A 75 17.21 43.15 1.96
N PHE A 76 16.77 43.50 0.75
CA PHE A 76 15.50 43.02 0.18
C PHE A 76 15.73 42.03 -0.96
N LEU A 77 15.14 40.82 -0.89
CA LEU A 77 15.15 39.87 -2.00
C LEU A 77 13.89 40.01 -2.85
N THR A 78 14.05 40.06 -4.17
CA THR A 78 12.98 39.74 -5.12
C THR A 78 13.28 38.41 -5.80
N SER A 79 12.37 37.45 -5.69
CA SER A 79 12.50 36.10 -6.23
C SER A 79 11.20 35.60 -6.88
N ASN A 80 11.33 34.84 -7.96
CA ASN A 80 10.21 34.21 -8.67
C ASN A 80 10.65 32.85 -9.24
N PHE A 81 9.99 31.79 -8.80
CA PHE A 81 10.26 30.41 -9.17
C PHE A 81 9.01 29.74 -9.74
N GLN A 82 9.14 28.94 -10.81
CA GLN A 82 8.11 27.97 -11.19
C GLN A 82 8.56 26.58 -10.76
N VAL A 83 7.79 25.98 -9.84
CA VAL A 83 8.24 24.86 -9.03
C VAL A 83 7.35 23.64 -9.31
N THR A 84 7.84 22.67 -10.08
CA THR A 84 7.06 21.49 -10.45
C THR A 84 7.27 20.37 -9.44
N ILE A 85 6.22 20.04 -8.69
CA ILE A 85 6.24 19.03 -7.62
C ILE A 85 5.24 17.94 -7.93
N SER A 86 5.70 16.69 -7.81
CA SER A 86 4.84 15.51 -7.80
C SER A 86 4.63 15.01 -6.38
N SER A 87 3.42 14.57 -6.05
CA SER A 87 3.16 13.67 -4.92
C SER A 87 2.71 12.32 -5.45
N ARG A 88 3.28 11.25 -4.90
CA ARG A 88 2.92 9.87 -5.20
C ARG A 88 2.42 9.18 -3.94
N ASN A 89 1.20 8.64 -4.00
CA ASN A 89 0.66 7.76 -2.98
C ASN A 89 1.15 6.32 -3.24
N PRO A 90 2.00 5.72 -2.38
CA PRO A 90 2.42 4.33 -2.55
C PRO A 90 1.38 3.31 -2.06
N ASN A 91 0.26 3.75 -1.44
CA ASN A 91 -0.72 2.87 -0.82
C ASN A 91 -1.77 2.38 -1.83
N ASP A 92 -2.17 1.11 -1.72
CA ASP A 92 -3.15 0.43 -2.58
C ASP A 92 -4.60 0.50 -2.06
N LYS A 93 -4.83 1.01 -0.84
CA LYS A 93 -6.13 0.93 -0.12
C LYS A 93 -6.62 2.26 0.46
N VAL A 94 -5.71 3.20 0.63
CA VAL A 94 -5.97 4.53 1.21
C VAL A 94 -5.82 5.58 0.11
N GLY A 95 -6.79 6.47 -0.01
CA GLY A 95 -6.72 7.69 -0.83
C GLY A 95 -6.42 8.91 0.04
N ILE A 96 -6.00 10.01 -0.56
CA ILE A 96 -5.60 11.24 0.14
C ILE A 96 -6.38 12.43 -0.43
N TYR A 97 -7.07 13.18 0.43
CA TYR A 97 -7.56 14.52 0.10
C TYR A 97 -6.54 15.54 0.59
N TYR A 98 -6.02 16.34 -0.33
CA TYR A 98 -5.26 17.56 -0.03
C TYR A 98 -6.27 18.70 0.08
N ASP A 99 -6.70 19.02 1.31
CA ASP A 99 -7.75 20.04 1.56
C ASP A 99 -7.23 21.45 1.28
N ARG A 100 -5.99 21.72 1.70
CA ARG A 100 -5.23 22.95 1.45
C ARG A 100 -3.75 22.65 1.68
N LEU A 101 -2.92 23.05 0.73
CA LEU A 101 -1.46 23.03 0.84
C LEU A 101 -0.94 24.40 0.45
N ASP A 102 -0.06 24.98 1.26
CA ASP A 102 0.61 26.25 1.00
C ASP A 102 2.13 25.96 0.84
N ILE A 103 2.74 26.39 -0.28
CA ILE A 103 4.17 26.23 -0.59
C ILE A 103 4.93 27.54 -0.47
N TYR A 104 6.18 27.48 0.03
CA TYR A 104 7.08 28.62 0.17
C TYR A 104 8.55 28.17 0.18
N ALA A 105 9.46 29.04 -0.26
CA ALA A 105 10.89 28.79 -0.25
C ALA A 105 11.56 29.31 1.04
N ILE A 106 12.60 28.60 1.48
CA ILE A 106 13.49 28.96 2.57
C ILE A 106 14.94 28.91 2.11
N TYR A 107 15.73 29.87 2.60
CA TYR A 107 17.19 29.87 2.53
C TYR A 107 17.76 30.03 3.96
N ARG A 108 18.76 29.22 4.32
CA ARG A 108 19.42 29.21 5.65
C ARG A 108 18.45 29.47 6.83
N ASN A 109 17.39 28.64 6.89
CA ASN A 109 16.25 28.67 7.82
C ASN A 109 15.30 29.90 7.78
N GLN A 110 15.58 30.95 7.01
CA GLN A 110 14.69 32.09 6.81
C GLN A 110 13.73 31.88 5.63
N GLN A 111 12.46 32.26 5.77
CA GLN A 111 11.49 32.30 4.66
C GLN A 111 11.77 33.48 3.73
N ILE A 112 11.85 33.21 2.43
CA ILE A 112 12.27 34.18 1.40
C ILE A 112 11.22 34.47 0.33
N THR A 113 10.12 33.72 0.30
CA THR A 113 8.95 33.97 -0.57
C THR A 113 7.67 34.09 0.25
N TYR A 114 6.59 34.54 -0.38
CA TYR A 114 5.25 34.36 0.19
C TYR A 114 4.82 32.89 0.16
N ARG A 115 3.68 32.59 0.80
CA ARG A 115 3.01 31.29 0.78
C ARG A 115 2.03 31.23 -0.40
N THR A 116 2.38 30.50 -1.45
CA THR A 116 1.50 30.24 -2.59
C THR A 116 0.58 29.05 -2.27
N ALA A 117 -0.74 29.20 -2.44
CA ALA A 117 -1.67 28.08 -2.26
C ALA A 117 -1.66 27.14 -3.48
N ILE A 118 -1.59 25.84 -3.23
CA ILE A 118 -1.74 24.78 -4.24
C ILE A 118 -3.23 24.34 -4.26
N PRO A 119 -3.85 24.15 -5.44
CA PRO A 119 -5.23 23.70 -5.54
C PRO A 119 -5.53 22.41 -4.76
N SER A 120 -6.70 22.38 -4.13
CA SER A 120 -7.17 21.19 -3.42
C SER A 120 -7.47 20.05 -4.40
N THR A 121 -6.98 18.85 -4.10
CA THR A 121 -7.09 17.69 -5.01
C THR A 121 -7.26 16.40 -4.22
N TYR A 122 -7.91 15.42 -4.86
CA TYR A 122 -7.91 14.04 -4.40
C TYR A 122 -6.80 13.25 -5.12
N GLN A 123 -6.16 12.34 -4.39
CA GLN A 123 -5.19 11.39 -4.90
C GLN A 123 -5.66 9.96 -4.58
N GLY A 124 -5.89 9.18 -5.63
CA GLY A 124 -6.33 7.79 -5.52
C GLY A 124 -5.25 6.82 -5.06
N HIS A 125 -5.61 5.53 -5.04
CA HIS A 125 -4.70 4.42 -4.71
C HIS A 125 -3.60 4.29 -5.77
N LYS A 126 -2.34 4.05 -5.35
CA LYS A 126 -1.13 4.01 -6.18
C LYS A 126 -0.86 5.26 -7.06
N GLY A 127 -1.68 6.31 -6.94
CA GLY A 127 -1.75 7.46 -7.85
C GLY A 127 -0.63 8.49 -7.70
N VAL A 128 -0.51 9.36 -8.70
CA VAL A 128 0.41 10.50 -8.76
C VAL A 128 -0.38 11.76 -9.11
N ASN A 129 -0.11 12.86 -8.42
CA ASN A 129 -0.61 14.20 -8.70
C ASN A 129 0.62 15.10 -8.93
N VAL A 130 0.55 16.03 -9.88
CA VAL A 130 1.61 17.00 -10.18
C VAL A 130 1.03 18.40 -10.13
N TRP A 131 1.78 19.35 -9.58
CA TRP A 131 1.43 20.77 -9.55
C TRP A 131 2.66 21.61 -9.89
N SER A 132 2.48 22.71 -10.63
CA SER A 132 3.55 23.65 -11.00
C SER A 132 3.23 25.09 -10.53
N PRO A 133 3.08 25.34 -9.21
CA PRO A 133 2.84 26.69 -8.69
C PRO A 133 4.00 27.66 -8.96
N TYR A 134 3.65 28.93 -9.18
CA TYR A 134 4.58 30.05 -9.12
C TYR A 134 4.79 30.47 -7.66
N VAL A 135 6.00 30.29 -7.16
CA VAL A 135 6.40 30.62 -5.79
C VAL A 135 7.28 31.87 -5.85
N TYR A 136 6.77 33.00 -5.36
CA TYR A 136 7.44 34.29 -5.52
C TYR A 136 7.41 35.14 -4.24
N GLY A 137 8.31 36.11 -4.18
CA GLY A 137 8.39 37.13 -3.15
C GLY A 137 8.96 38.40 -3.74
N THR A 138 8.25 39.52 -3.59
CA THR A 138 8.68 40.85 -4.04
C THR A 138 9.17 41.64 -2.84
N THR A 139 10.39 42.18 -2.90
CA THR A 139 10.99 42.98 -1.81
C THR A 139 10.84 42.34 -0.42
N VAL A 140 11.09 41.04 -0.31
CA VAL A 140 11.01 40.31 0.98
C VAL A 140 12.24 40.65 1.82
N PRO A 141 12.09 41.13 3.06
CA PRO A 141 13.23 41.47 3.90
C PRO A 141 13.99 40.22 4.34
N VAL A 142 15.29 40.17 4.01
CA VAL A 142 16.22 39.11 4.39
C VAL A 142 17.09 39.60 5.55
N ALA A 143 17.54 38.70 6.43
CA ALA A 143 18.48 39.09 7.49
C ALA A 143 19.84 39.46 6.87
N PRO A 144 20.59 40.45 7.40
CA PRO A 144 21.80 40.95 6.75
C PRO A 144 22.86 39.88 6.43
N TYR A 145 23.08 38.94 7.37
CA TYR A 145 24.01 37.82 7.16
C TYR A 145 23.56 36.88 6.03
N ASN A 146 22.25 36.67 5.87
CA ASN A 146 21.70 35.84 4.79
C ASN A 146 21.76 36.57 3.44
N ALA A 147 21.64 37.90 3.39
CA ALA A 147 21.75 38.66 2.15
C ALA A 147 23.19 38.64 1.59
N VAL A 148 24.20 38.75 2.46
CA VAL A 148 25.61 38.57 2.09
C VAL A 148 25.84 37.17 1.54
N SER A 149 25.44 36.13 2.26
CA SER A 149 25.62 34.75 1.79
C SER A 149 24.78 34.38 0.56
N LEU A 150 23.62 35.01 0.33
CA LEU A 150 22.88 34.86 -0.93
C LEU A 150 23.65 35.46 -2.11
N THR A 151 24.32 36.59 -1.91
CA THR A 151 25.14 37.23 -2.94
C THR A 151 26.39 36.39 -3.23
N GLU A 152 26.99 35.80 -2.20
CA GLU A 152 28.10 34.84 -2.30
C GLU A 152 27.70 33.56 -3.05
N ASP A 153 26.62 32.89 -2.64
CA ASP A 153 26.09 31.69 -3.30
C ASP A 153 25.65 31.99 -4.76
N GLN A 154 25.12 33.18 -5.02
CA GLN A 154 24.78 33.65 -6.37
C GLN A 154 26.03 33.90 -7.26
N ASN A 155 27.10 34.48 -6.70
CA ASN A 155 28.37 34.67 -7.40
C ASN A 155 29.09 33.33 -7.67
N ASN A 156 28.96 32.36 -6.75
CA ASN A 156 29.39 30.98 -6.94
C ASN A 156 28.50 30.22 -7.97
N GLY A 157 27.43 30.82 -8.45
CA GLY A 157 26.52 30.27 -9.47
C GLY A 157 25.59 29.17 -8.95
N VAL A 158 25.53 28.91 -7.64
CA VAL A 158 24.83 27.76 -7.04
C VAL A 158 24.17 28.15 -5.71
N ILE A 159 22.84 28.22 -5.68
CA ILE A 159 22.05 28.65 -4.52
C ILE A 159 21.27 27.45 -3.93
N PRO A 160 21.57 26.98 -2.71
CA PRO A 160 20.83 25.91 -2.05
C PRO A 160 19.53 26.44 -1.41
N LEU A 161 18.37 26.02 -1.92
CA LEU A 161 17.05 26.39 -1.41
C LEU A 161 16.30 25.18 -0.84
N ILE A 162 15.39 25.44 0.11
CA ILE A 162 14.48 24.42 0.66
C ILE A 162 13.05 24.88 0.40
N PHE A 163 12.38 24.21 -0.54
CA PHE A 163 10.94 24.39 -0.72
C PHE A 163 10.19 23.62 0.37
N LYS A 164 9.31 24.30 1.10
CA LYS A 164 8.46 23.71 2.13
C LYS A 164 7.01 23.75 1.71
N ILE A 165 6.31 22.64 1.95
CA ILE A 165 4.86 22.54 1.77
C ILE A 165 4.26 22.26 3.14
N ASP A 166 3.31 23.10 3.55
CA ASP A 166 2.63 23.05 4.84
C ASP A 166 1.12 23.07 4.58
N GLY A 167 0.33 22.25 5.28
CA GLY A 167 -1.10 22.19 5.01
C GLY A 167 -1.84 21.08 5.75
N ARG A 168 -3.04 20.77 5.26
CA ARG A 168 -3.97 19.82 5.88
C ARG A 168 -4.45 18.76 4.90
N VAL A 169 -4.43 17.51 5.35
CA VAL A 169 -4.87 16.34 4.57
C VAL A 169 -5.90 15.50 5.33
N ARG A 170 -6.76 14.80 4.58
CA ARG A 170 -7.64 13.75 5.12
C ARG A 170 -7.41 12.45 4.36
N TRP A 171 -7.37 11.33 5.07
CA TRP A 171 -7.23 10.01 4.47
C TRP A 171 -8.61 9.42 4.18
N LYS A 172 -8.76 8.74 3.06
CA LYS A 172 -9.97 8.00 2.68
C LYS A 172 -9.70 6.51 2.70
N VAL A 173 -10.39 5.77 3.56
CA VAL A 173 -10.26 4.32 3.74
C VAL A 173 -11.61 3.69 3.39
N GLY A 174 -11.75 3.25 2.12
CA GLY A 174 -13.05 2.86 1.57
C GLY A 174 -14.05 4.03 1.59
N THR A 175 -15.14 3.88 2.34
CA THR A 175 -16.15 4.92 2.55
C THR A 175 -15.81 5.90 3.68
N LEU A 176 -14.90 5.56 4.60
CA LEU A 176 -14.58 6.37 5.78
C LEU A 176 -13.53 7.43 5.44
N ILE A 177 -13.79 8.69 5.80
CA ILE A 177 -12.85 9.81 5.70
C ILE A 177 -12.39 10.19 7.11
N THR A 178 -11.08 10.34 7.31
CA THR A 178 -10.51 10.68 8.62
C THR A 178 -10.67 12.16 8.98
N ALA A 179 -10.36 12.48 10.24
CA ALA A 179 -10.04 13.84 10.66
C ALA A 179 -8.91 14.47 9.81
N LYS A 180 -8.77 15.80 9.91
CA LYS A 180 -7.72 16.57 9.24
C LYS A 180 -6.39 16.42 10.00
N TYR A 181 -5.35 15.98 9.30
CA TYR A 181 -3.98 15.91 9.80
C TYR A 181 -3.14 17.02 9.18
N HIS A 182 -2.20 17.57 9.94
CA HIS A 182 -1.19 18.47 9.39
C HIS A 182 -0.18 17.66 8.56
N LEU A 183 0.11 18.13 7.36
CA LEU A 183 1.15 17.61 6.48
C LEU A 183 2.27 18.65 6.38
N TYR A 184 3.51 18.20 6.52
CA TYR A 184 4.70 19.02 6.39
C TYR A 184 5.73 18.31 5.51
N VAL A 185 6.18 18.99 4.47
CA VAL A 185 7.13 18.49 3.48
C VAL A 185 8.31 19.46 3.38
N LYS A 186 9.51 18.91 3.23
CA LYS A 186 10.72 19.61 2.78
C LYS A 186 11.16 18.98 1.48
N CYS A 187 11.46 19.80 0.48
CA CYS A 187 12.12 19.41 -0.75
C CYS A 187 13.34 20.32 -0.92
N ASP A 188 14.53 19.75 -0.75
CA ASP A 188 15.79 20.46 -0.92
C ASP A 188 16.11 20.59 -2.41
N ALA A 189 16.61 21.74 -2.84
CA ALA A 189 16.84 22.11 -4.23
C ALA A 189 18.18 22.83 -4.38
N ILE A 190 18.92 22.51 -5.45
CA ILE A 190 20.14 23.23 -5.81
C ILE A 190 19.83 24.01 -7.08
N ILE A 191 19.77 25.33 -6.95
CA ILE A 191 19.46 26.25 -8.03
C ILE A 191 20.75 26.72 -8.66
N ASN A 192 20.96 26.41 -9.95
CA ASN A 192 22.14 26.86 -10.67
C ASN A 192 21.82 28.16 -11.41
N CYS A 193 22.55 29.23 -11.08
CA CYS A 193 22.39 30.57 -11.66
C CYS A 193 23.35 30.85 -12.83
N GLY A 194 24.27 29.93 -13.13
CA GLY A 194 25.18 30.04 -14.28
C GLY A 194 24.44 29.86 -15.61
N ASN A 195 24.62 30.84 -16.51
CA ASN A 195 24.26 30.92 -17.93
C ASN A 195 22.96 30.26 -18.44
N LYS A 196 22.18 31.06 -19.18
CA LYS A 196 21.03 30.59 -19.98
C LYS A 196 21.45 29.43 -20.89
N GLN A 197 20.57 28.41 -20.98
CA GLN A 197 20.75 27.14 -21.71
C GLN A 197 21.58 26.04 -21.01
N SER A 198 21.00 25.40 -19.98
CA SER A 198 20.82 23.92 -19.96
C SER A 198 19.94 23.49 -18.78
N GLY A 199 18.94 22.64 -19.03
CA GLY A 199 18.19 21.97 -17.95
C GLY A 199 19.05 20.89 -17.29
N MET A 200 19.03 20.80 -15.96
CA MET A 200 20.02 20.01 -15.20
C MET A 200 19.38 18.92 -14.34
N VAL A 201 20.01 17.74 -14.31
CA VAL A 201 19.56 16.58 -13.53
C VAL A 201 20.02 16.73 -12.06
N VAL A 202 19.10 16.55 -11.11
CA VAL A 202 19.40 16.56 -9.67
C VAL A 202 19.51 15.12 -9.13
N ALA A 203 20.63 14.80 -8.50
CA ALA A 203 20.83 13.52 -7.81
C ALA A 203 20.36 13.58 -6.34
N MET A 204 19.79 12.48 -5.83
CA MET A 204 19.32 12.38 -4.44
C MET A 204 20.40 11.87 -3.49
N ALA A 205 20.42 12.40 -2.26
CA ALA A 205 21.19 11.87 -1.13
C ALA A 205 20.31 11.72 0.12
N ASP A 206 20.00 10.47 0.50
CA ASP A 206 19.26 10.16 1.72
C ASP A 206 20.20 10.16 2.95
N LYS A 207 19.91 10.98 3.97
CA LYS A 207 20.30 10.69 5.37
C LYS A 207 19.20 11.07 6.35
N GLN A 208 18.84 10.12 7.20
CA GLN A 208 17.85 10.28 8.27
C GLN A 208 18.54 10.38 9.62
N ALA A 209 18.21 11.39 10.42
CA ALA A 209 18.75 11.59 11.76
C ALA A 209 17.96 10.80 12.84
N HIS A 210 18.65 10.40 13.91
CA HIS A 210 18.13 9.61 15.03
C HIS A 210 18.29 10.41 16.32
N LEU A 211 17.29 10.40 17.22
CA LEU A 211 17.39 11.03 18.54
C LEU A 211 16.68 10.18 19.61
N ASN A 212 17.29 10.12 20.79
CA ASN A 212 16.81 9.44 21.99
C ASN A 212 16.56 10.49 23.10
N GLY A 213 15.73 10.17 24.11
CA GLY A 213 15.51 10.98 25.31
C GLY A 213 14.61 10.26 26.32
N ALA A 214 14.81 10.47 27.64
CA ALA A 214 14.15 9.70 28.71
C ALA A 214 14.08 10.44 30.07
N TYR A 215 13.37 9.83 31.04
CA TYR A 215 13.17 10.23 32.47
C TYR A 215 12.24 11.45 32.72
N TYR A 216 11.46 11.58 33.81
CA TYR A 216 11.26 10.78 35.05
C TYR A 216 9.78 10.26 35.14
N GLY A 217 9.03 10.03 36.24
CA GLY A 217 9.16 10.23 37.72
C GLY A 217 7.93 9.66 38.50
N THR A 218 7.85 9.80 39.83
CA THR A 218 6.80 9.23 40.76
C THR A 218 6.54 10.17 41.98
N ASN A 219 5.69 9.97 43.01
CA ASN A 219 4.95 8.79 43.53
C ASN A 219 3.71 9.13 44.42
N ILE A 220 2.98 8.11 44.91
CA ILE A 220 1.86 8.11 45.91
C ILE A 220 2.35 8.24 47.39
N PRO A 221 1.58 8.73 48.40
CA PRO A 221 0.57 7.93 49.14
C PRO A 221 -0.82 8.60 49.55
N PRO A 222 -1.30 8.82 50.82
CA PRO A 222 -2.63 8.26 51.21
C PRO A 222 -3.59 9.07 52.16
N LYS A 223 -4.82 8.53 52.38
CA LYS A 223 -5.71 8.51 53.62
C LYS A 223 -7.20 8.32 53.20
N THR A 224 -8.15 7.72 53.94
CA THR A 224 -8.19 6.83 55.14
C THR A 224 -9.50 6.02 55.14
N ASP A 225 -9.59 4.94 55.92
CA ASP A 225 -10.81 4.12 56.11
C ASP A 225 -11.94 4.80 56.90
N TYR A 226 -13.18 4.36 56.64
CA TYR A 226 -14.25 4.32 57.66
C TYR A 226 -15.07 3.03 57.55
N HIS A 227 -15.46 2.47 58.70
CA HIS A 227 -16.42 1.36 58.81
C HIS A 227 -17.71 1.86 59.48
N ARG A 228 -18.88 1.44 58.95
CA ARG A 228 -20.09 1.20 59.76
C ARG A 228 -21.05 0.23 59.03
N PRO A 229 -21.75 -0.67 59.76
CA PRO A 229 -22.64 -1.67 59.14
C PRO A 229 -24.10 -1.21 59.09
N GLY A 230 -24.85 -1.68 58.09
CA GLY A 230 -26.31 -1.56 57.97
C GLY A 230 -26.98 -2.92 57.81
N ARG A 231 -28.21 -3.09 58.33
CA ARG A 231 -28.92 -4.38 58.39
C ARG A 231 -29.91 -4.59 57.22
N ARG A 232 -29.94 -5.84 56.74
CA ARG A 232 -31.10 -6.63 56.23
C ARG A 232 -32.29 -5.89 55.56
N SER A 233 -32.44 -6.16 54.27
CA SER A 233 -33.62 -6.81 53.67
C SER A 233 -33.07 -7.96 52.78
N GLY A 234 -33.69 -9.12 52.53
CA GLY A 234 -35.10 -9.39 52.22
C GLY A 234 -35.32 -9.27 50.71
N CYS A 235 -35.79 -10.27 49.95
CA CYS A 235 -36.19 -11.64 50.30
C CYS A 235 -36.07 -12.57 49.06
N GLY A 236 -36.21 -13.89 49.23
CA GLY A 236 -36.29 -14.90 48.15
C GLY A 236 -34.93 -15.28 47.51
N GLY A 237 -34.74 -16.49 46.97
CA GLY A 237 -35.64 -17.64 46.90
C GLY A 237 -35.86 -18.14 45.47
N GLY A 238 -35.09 -19.15 45.04
CA GLY A 238 -35.25 -19.83 43.74
C GLY A 238 -34.19 -19.50 42.68
N GLY A 239 -34.13 -20.33 41.63
CA GLY A 239 -33.44 -19.99 40.37
C GLY A 239 -31.96 -20.40 40.23
N CYS A 240 -31.61 -21.67 40.40
CA CYS A 240 -30.27 -22.21 40.09
C CYS A 240 -29.98 -22.31 38.57
N PHE A 241 -30.19 -21.23 37.81
CA PHE A 241 -30.05 -21.17 36.35
C PHE A 241 -29.23 -19.96 35.87
N CYS A 242 -29.31 -18.82 36.57
CA CYS A 242 -28.70 -17.56 36.12
C CYS A 242 -27.15 -17.64 36.09
N CYS A 243 -26.53 -18.36 37.03
CA CYS A 243 -25.08 -18.58 37.06
C CYS A 243 -24.57 -19.44 35.88
N PHE A 244 -25.35 -20.45 35.48
CA PHE A 244 -24.97 -21.36 34.39
C PHE A 244 -24.98 -20.64 33.03
N PHE A 245 -26.00 -19.81 32.79
CA PHE A 245 -26.08 -18.98 31.59
C PHE A 245 -24.94 -17.95 31.50
N LYS A 246 -24.54 -17.34 32.63
CA LYS A 246 -23.37 -16.44 32.71
C LYS A 246 -22.03 -17.16 32.47
N LEU A 247 -21.92 -18.45 32.78
CA LEU A 247 -20.76 -19.28 32.46
C LEU A 247 -20.71 -19.63 30.97
N ILE A 248 -21.82 -20.16 30.43
CA ILE A 248 -21.94 -20.56 29.01
C ILE A 248 -21.68 -19.37 28.09
N LEU A 249 -22.28 -18.19 28.37
CA LEU A 249 -22.07 -17.00 27.56
C LEU A 249 -20.60 -16.58 27.49
N LYS A 250 -19.83 -16.72 28.58
CA LYS A 250 -18.39 -16.43 28.57
C LYS A 250 -17.61 -17.43 27.71
N ILE A 251 -17.96 -18.71 27.78
CA ILE A 251 -17.33 -19.78 26.97
C ILE A 251 -17.64 -19.58 25.49
N VAL A 252 -18.89 -19.25 25.14
CA VAL A 252 -19.27 -18.95 23.75
C VAL A 252 -18.52 -17.72 23.22
N VAL A 253 -18.43 -16.63 24.01
CA VAL A 253 -17.69 -15.43 23.59
C VAL A 253 -16.20 -15.71 23.41
N THR A 254 -15.53 -16.46 24.30
CA THR A 254 -14.12 -16.80 24.09
C THR A 254 -13.91 -17.73 22.89
N ILE A 255 -14.82 -18.69 22.64
CA ILE A 255 -14.77 -19.53 21.43
C ILE A 255 -14.92 -18.68 20.17
N VAL A 256 -15.89 -17.76 20.11
CA VAL A 256 -16.08 -16.86 18.96
C VAL A 256 -14.86 -15.96 18.73
N VAL A 257 -14.25 -15.43 19.79
CA VAL A 257 -13.00 -14.65 19.70
C VAL A 257 -11.83 -15.50 19.17
N ILE A 258 -11.68 -16.74 19.65
CA ILE A 258 -10.62 -17.66 19.20
C ILE A 258 -10.83 -18.08 17.73
N LEU A 259 -12.06 -18.36 17.32
CA LEU A 259 -12.40 -18.69 15.94
C LEU A 259 -12.17 -17.49 15.01
N GLY A 260 -12.56 -16.28 15.42
CA GLY A 260 -12.28 -15.05 14.68
C GLY A 260 -10.78 -14.77 14.54
N LEU A 261 -10.02 -14.95 15.63
CA LEU A 261 -8.55 -14.84 15.62
C LEU A 261 -7.92 -15.88 14.68
N ALA A 262 -8.35 -17.14 14.74
CA ALA A 262 -7.84 -18.21 13.90
C ALA A 262 -8.15 -17.99 12.41
N ALA A 263 -9.38 -17.57 12.08
CA ALA A 263 -9.78 -17.23 10.72
C ALA A 263 -8.98 -16.05 10.14
N LEU A 264 -8.67 -15.04 10.98
CA LEU A 264 -7.91 -13.87 10.56
C LEU A 264 -6.41 -14.18 10.42
N ILE A 265 -5.83 -14.96 11.34
CA ILE A 265 -4.46 -15.51 11.20
C ILE A 265 -4.35 -16.35 9.93
N PHE A 266 -5.32 -17.21 9.65
CA PHE A 266 -5.41 -17.99 8.40
C PHE A 266 -5.45 -17.05 7.18
N TRP A 267 -6.33 -16.05 7.16
CA TRP A 267 -6.42 -15.09 6.06
C TRP A 267 -5.12 -14.30 5.82
N LEU A 268 -4.43 -13.86 6.88
CA LEU A 268 -3.11 -13.22 6.76
C LEU A 268 -2.04 -14.16 6.20
N ILE A 269 -2.06 -15.44 6.60
CA ILE A 269 -1.11 -16.46 6.15
C ILE A 269 -1.34 -16.84 4.68
N PHE A 270 -2.59 -16.81 4.20
CA PHE A 270 -2.94 -17.14 2.81
C PHE A 270 -3.01 -15.93 1.85
N ARG A 271 -2.86 -14.68 2.33
CA ARG A 271 -2.69 -13.52 1.44
C ARG A 271 -1.36 -13.65 0.67
N PRO A 272 -1.36 -13.63 -0.68
CA PRO A 272 -0.11 -13.63 -1.43
C PRO A 272 0.71 -12.38 -1.09
N ILE A 273 1.95 -12.58 -0.65
CA ILE A 273 2.81 -11.50 -0.13
C ILE A 273 3.49 -10.74 -1.27
N ASN A 274 3.90 -11.45 -2.33
CA ASN A 274 4.49 -10.88 -3.54
C ASN A 274 3.67 -11.31 -4.77
N GLU A 275 3.38 -10.34 -5.64
CA GLU A 275 2.75 -10.55 -6.95
C GLU A 275 3.61 -11.49 -7.84
N ILE A 276 2.98 -12.37 -8.61
CA ILE A 276 3.65 -13.20 -9.63
C ILE A 276 3.94 -12.29 -10.83
N LYS A 277 5.16 -12.31 -11.37
CA LYS A 277 5.49 -11.52 -12.57
C LYS A 277 5.35 -12.37 -13.83
N PHE A 278 4.80 -11.77 -14.87
CA PHE A 278 4.64 -12.35 -16.19
C PHE A 278 5.34 -11.45 -17.21
N HIS A 279 6.17 -12.05 -18.06
CA HIS A 279 6.89 -11.36 -19.12
C HIS A 279 6.72 -12.14 -20.43
N ALA A 280 6.48 -11.44 -21.54
CA ALA A 280 6.61 -11.98 -22.87
C ALA A 280 8.03 -11.68 -23.38
N ASN A 281 8.78 -12.73 -23.65
CA ASN A 281 10.14 -12.66 -24.18
C ASN A 281 10.16 -13.26 -25.59
N ASP A 282 11.14 -12.88 -26.40
CA ASP A 282 11.46 -13.59 -27.65
C ASP A 282 10.23 -13.72 -28.58
N VAL A 283 9.53 -12.59 -28.75
CA VAL A 283 8.31 -12.48 -29.53
C VAL A 283 8.67 -12.35 -31.01
N SER A 284 8.17 -13.27 -31.84
CA SER A 284 8.47 -13.32 -33.27
C SER A 284 7.20 -13.49 -34.10
N LEU A 285 6.98 -12.56 -35.03
CA LEU A 285 5.88 -12.59 -35.98
C LEU A 285 6.44 -12.96 -37.35
N THR A 286 6.26 -14.22 -37.74
CA THR A 286 6.86 -14.79 -38.98
C THR A 286 5.93 -14.70 -40.18
N GLN A 287 4.64 -14.55 -39.93
CA GLN A 287 3.61 -14.35 -40.95
C GLN A 287 2.51 -13.46 -40.37
N PHE A 288 2.07 -12.47 -41.13
CA PHE A 288 0.92 -11.61 -40.81
C PHE A 288 0.42 -10.95 -42.11
N ASN A 289 -0.24 -11.73 -42.97
CA ASN A 289 -0.68 -11.28 -44.29
C ASN A 289 -2.19 -11.47 -44.50
N LEU A 290 -2.88 -10.35 -44.69
CA LEU A 290 -4.27 -10.29 -45.15
C LEU A 290 -4.35 -10.71 -46.62
N THR A 291 -5.32 -11.57 -46.94
CA THR A 291 -5.68 -11.97 -48.31
C THR A 291 -6.90 -11.20 -48.79
N ASP A 292 -7.16 -11.19 -50.09
CA ASP A 292 -8.24 -10.41 -50.72
C ASP A 292 -9.64 -10.77 -50.16
N ASN A 293 -9.81 -12.02 -49.73
CA ASN A 293 -11.00 -12.53 -49.03
C ASN A 293 -11.07 -12.10 -47.54
N GLN A 294 -10.36 -11.04 -47.14
CA GLN A 294 -10.28 -10.50 -45.77
C GLN A 294 -9.79 -11.48 -44.68
N ASN A 295 -9.29 -12.66 -45.07
CA ASN A 295 -8.67 -13.62 -44.16
C ASN A 295 -7.22 -13.22 -43.88
N LEU A 296 -6.94 -12.87 -42.63
CA LEU A 296 -5.61 -12.66 -42.08
C LEU A 296 -4.97 -14.02 -41.79
N ASN A 297 -3.89 -14.34 -42.50
CA ASN A 297 -3.02 -15.46 -42.19
C ASN A 297 -1.92 -15.00 -41.23
N TYR A 298 -1.76 -15.67 -40.09
CA TYR A 298 -0.81 -15.26 -39.06
C TYR A 298 -0.01 -16.44 -38.49
N ARG A 299 1.21 -16.15 -38.05
CA ARG A 299 2.09 -17.07 -37.32
C ARG A 299 2.99 -16.31 -36.34
N LEU A 300 2.50 -16.21 -35.11
CA LEU A 300 3.13 -15.56 -33.96
C LEU A 300 3.68 -16.63 -33.00
N ALA A 301 4.94 -16.53 -32.60
CA ALA A 301 5.55 -17.35 -31.55
C ALA A 301 6.13 -16.46 -30.44
N LEU A 302 6.04 -16.89 -29.19
CA LEU A 302 6.58 -16.16 -28.04
C LEU A 302 6.87 -17.07 -26.83
N ASN A 303 7.79 -16.62 -25.99
CA ASN A 303 8.23 -17.34 -24.78
C ASN A 303 7.75 -16.58 -23.53
N ILE A 304 6.68 -17.08 -22.91
CA ILE A 304 6.04 -16.46 -21.73
C ILE A 304 6.76 -16.89 -20.45
N ALA A 305 7.57 -16.00 -19.88
CA ALA A 305 8.32 -16.23 -18.65
C ALA A 305 7.48 -15.87 -17.41
N ILE A 306 7.08 -16.89 -16.66
CA ILE A 306 6.32 -16.75 -15.41
C ILE A 306 7.28 -16.87 -14.23
N ARG A 307 7.31 -15.85 -13.37
CA ARG A 307 8.22 -15.72 -12.22
C ARG A 307 7.44 -15.75 -10.90
N ASN A 308 7.64 -16.77 -10.07
CA ASN A 308 7.14 -16.80 -8.69
C ASN A 308 8.20 -16.28 -7.69
N PRO A 309 8.13 -15.03 -7.20
CA PRO A 309 9.07 -14.50 -6.21
C PRO A 309 8.81 -14.98 -4.78
N ASN A 310 7.74 -15.74 -4.51
CA ASN A 310 7.38 -16.12 -3.15
C ASN A 310 8.32 -17.21 -2.59
N LYS A 311 8.83 -17.00 -1.37
CA LYS A 311 9.78 -17.92 -0.70
C LYS A 311 9.12 -19.15 -0.05
N LYS A 312 7.80 -19.10 0.22
CA LYS A 312 7.04 -20.16 0.94
C LYS A 312 5.80 -20.66 0.20
N ILE A 313 5.34 -19.93 -0.81
CA ILE A 313 4.11 -20.24 -1.56
C ILE A 313 4.51 -20.86 -2.90
N GLY A 314 3.92 -22.00 -3.25
CA GLY A 314 3.96 -22.57 -4.60
C GLY A 314 2.64 -22.33 -5.33
N VAL A 315 2.62 -22.51 -6.65
CA VAL A 315 1.42 -22.26 -7.48
C VAL A 315 1.12 -23.49 -8.31
N TYR A 316 -0.08 -24.06 -8.17
CA TYR A 316 -0.63 -24.99 -9.15
C TYR A 316 -1.39 -24.18 -10.19
N TYR A 317 -1.04 -24.35 -11.46
CA TYR A 317 -1.81 -23.84 -12.60
C TYR A 317 -2.66 -25.01 -13.12
N ASP A 318 -3.91 -25.13 -12.64
CA ASP A 318 -4.83 -26.25 -12.94
C ASP A 318 -5.35 -26.22 -14.39
N ARG A 319 -5.41 -25.02 -15.00
CA ARG A 319 -5.68 -24.78 -16.41
C ARG A 319 -5.03 -23.45 -16.79
N ILE A 320 -4.45 -23.42 -17.98
CA ILE A 320 -3.89 -22.24 -18.62
C ILE A 320 -4.46 -22.23 -20.04
N GLU A 321 -4.99 -21.11 -20.49
CA GLU A 321 -5.51 -20.95 -21.83
C GLU A 321 -5.06 -19.59 -22.36
N ALA A 322 -4.08 -19.62 -23.25
CA ALA A 322 -3.54 -18.42 -23.89
C ALA A 322 -4.36 -18.08 -25.12
N ARG A 323 -4.66 -16.80 -25.34
CA ARG A 323 -5.45 -16.33 -26.48
C ARG A 323 -4.80 -15.12 -27.11
N ALA A 324 -4.56 -15.16 -28.42
CA ALA A 324 -4.13 -14.00 -29.18
C ALA A 324 -5.33 -13.23 -29.74
N TYR A 325 -5.23 -11.91 -29.78
CA TYR A 325 -6.24 -10.96 -30.25
C TYR A 325 -5.58 -9.88 -31.11
N TYR A 326 -6.29 -9.40 -32.13
CA TYR A 326 -5.92 -8.26 -32.96
C TYR A 326 -7.16 -7.37 -33.12
N GLU A 327 -7.07 -6.09 -32.76
CA GLU A 327 -8.23 -5.17 -32.62
C GLU A 327 -9.46 -5.83 -31.97
N ASP A 328 -9.23 -6.36 -30.76
CA ASP A 328 -10.10 -7.21 -29.93
C ASP A 328 -10.78 -8.43 -30.61
N GLN A 329 -10.46 -8.72 -31.87
CA GLN A 329 -10.87 -9.94 -32.57
C GLN A 329 -9.93 -11.10 -32.22
N ARG A 330 -10.49 -12.15 -31.63
CA ARG A 330 -9.71 -13.31 -31.13
C ARG A 330 -9.20 -14.18 -32.29
N LEU A 331 -7.89 -14.14 -32.53
CA LEU A 331 -7.19 -14.94 -33.53
C LEU A 331 -7.24 -16.45 -33.20
N LYS A 332 -6.60 -16.89 -32.12
CA LYS A 332 -6.52 -18.32 -31.72
C LYS A 332 -6.46 -18.49 -30.21
N SER A 333 -7.01 -19.61 -29.73
CA SER A 333 -6.88 -20.07 -28.34
C SER A 333 -5.98 -21.31 -28.29
N VAL A 334 -5.03 -21.33 -27.36
CA VAL A 334 -4.06 -22.41 -27.15
C VAL A 334 -4.10 -22.82 -25.67
N PRO A 335 -4.61 -24.02 -25.34
CA PRO A 335 -4.50 -24.56 -23.98
C PRO A 335 -3.06 -24.97 -23.69
N ILE A 336 -2.53 -24.58 -22.53
CA ILE A 336 -1.18 -24.95 -22.09
C ILE A 336 -1.30 -26.00 -20.97
N THR A 337 -0.37 -26.95 -20.95
CA THR A 337 -0.36 -28.07 -20.01
C THR A 337 -0.33 -27.60 -18.53
N PRO A 338 -1.22 -28.13 -17.66
CA PRO A 338 -1.20 -27.81 -16.24
C PRO A 338 0.12 -28.19 -15.56
N PHE A 339 0.67 -27.30 -14.73
CA PHE A 339 1.93 -27.55 -14.02
C PHE A 339 1.96 -26.97 -12.59
N TYR A 340 2.95 -27.39 -11.82
CA TYR A 340 3.23 -26.86 -10.48
C TYR A 340 4.54 -26.05 -10.47
N GLN A 341 4.44 -24.81 -10.03
CA GLN A 341 5.58 -23.91 -9.87
C GLN A 341 6.00 -23.84 -8.39
N GLY A 342 7.24 -24.26 -8.12
CA GLY A 342 7.86 -24.17 -6.80
C GLY A 342 8.12 -22.73 -6.34
N HIS A 343 8.65 -22.63 -5.12
CA HIS A 343 9.07 -21.37 -4.49
C HIS A 343 10.26 -20.76 -5.24
N LYS A 344 10.32 -19.43 -5.34
CA LYS A 344 11.41 -18.70 -6.05
C LYS A 344 11.64 -19.12 -7.52
N ASN A 345 10.79 -19.95 -8.14
CA ASN A 345 11.08 -20.54 -9.46
C ASN A 345 10.67 -19.62 -10.63
N THR A 346 11.26 -19.84 -11.80
CA THR A 346 10.84 -19.28 -13.09
C THR A 346 10.46 -20.45 -14.00
N THR A 347 9.38 -20.32 -14.76
CA THR A 347 8.97 -21.30 -15.77
C THR A 347 8.63 -20.55 -17.05
N VAL A 348 9.29 -20.91 -18.15
CA VAL A 348 9.02 -20.36 -19.48
C VAL A 348 8.03 -21.28 -20.18
N LEU A 349 7.05 -20.69 -20.85
CA LEU A 349 6.06 -21.40 -21.66
C LEU A 349 6.19 -20.92 -23.11
N ASN A 350 6.54 -21.85 -24.00
CA ASN A 350 6.70 -21.56 -25.42
C ASN A 350 5.32 -21.69 -26.06
N VAL A 351 4.81 -20.64 -26.71
CA VAL A 351 3.45 -20.56 -27.24
C VAL A 351 3.50 -20.15 -28.70
N VAL A 352 2.74 -20.87 -29.55
CA VAL A 352 2.63 -20.58 -30.99
C VAL A 352 1.17 -20.41 -31.37
N PHE A 353 0.84 -19.26 -31.94
CA PHE A 353 -0.47 -18.93 -32.50
C PHE A 353 -0.34 -18.85 -34.02
N GLU A 354 -0.89 -19.85 -34.72
CA GLU A 354 -0.84 -19.95 -36.18
C GLU A 354 -2.21 -20.33 -36.76
N GLY A 355 -2.62 -19.68 -37.85
CA GLY A 355 -3.93 -19.94 -38.46
C GLY A 355 -4.39 -18.85 -39.42
N GLN A 356 -5.68 -18.89 -39.72
CA GLN A 356 -6.39 -17.91 -40.54
C GLN A 356 -7.55 -17.35 -39.72
N GLN A 357 -7.81 -16.05 -39.80
CA GLN A 357 -8.96 -15.40 -39.15
C GLN A 357 -9.51 -14.32 -40.08
N LEU A 358 -10.83 -14.32 -40.32
CA LEU A 358 -11.51 -13.24 -41.02
C LEU A 358 -11.47 -11.97 -40.15
N LEU A 359 -10.95 -10.87 -40.70
CA LEU A 359 -11.06 -9.54 -40.07
C LEU A 359 -12.35 -8.87 -40.52
N VAL A 360 -13.01 -8.16 -39.60
CA VAL A 360 -14.25 -7.42 -39.86
C VAL A 360 -14.15 -6.02 -39.23
N GLY A 361 -14.69 -5.00 -39.89
CA GLY A 361 -14.81 -3.65 -39.34
C GLY A 361 -13.48 -2.90 -39.23
N GLU A 362 -13.27 -2.23 -38.10
CA GLU A 362 -12.17 -1.29 -37.85
C GLU A 362 -10.79 -1.93 -38.07
N GLY A 363 -10.58 -3.17 -37.62
CA GLY A 363 -9.31 -3.91 -37.77
C GLY A 363 -8.83 -4.15 -39.21
N ILE A 364 -9.61 -3.85 -40.25
CA ILE A 364 -9.12 -3.79 -41.64
C ILE A 364 -8.44 -2.43 -41.93
N GLN A 365 -8.97 -1.35 -41.37
CA GLN A 365 -8.39 0.00 -41.45
C GLN A 365 -7.09 0.05 -40.63
N ASP A 366 -7.12 -0.46 -39.40
CA ASP A 366 -5.93 -0.52 -38.53
C ASP A 366 -4.83 -1.40 -39.13
N PHE A 367 -5.18 -2.57 -39.67
CA PHE A 367 -4.23 -3.40 -40.43
C PHE A 367 -3.62 -2.64 -41.62
N THR A 368 -4.42 -1.83 -42.33
CA THR A 368 -3.92 -1.04 -43.47
C THR A 368 -2.97 0.07 -43.01
N GLN A 369 -3.21 0.66 -41.83
CA GLN A 369 -2.34 1.66 -41.21
C GLN A 369 -1.03 1.02 -40.67
N GLU A 370 -1.12 -0.04 -39.87
CA GLU A 370 0.05 -0.75 -39.30
C GLU A 370 0.91 -1.43 -40.39
N LYS A 371 0.32 -1.84 -41.51
CA LYS A 371 1.06 -2.32 -42.68
C LYS A 371 2.03 -1.28 -43.27
N THR A 372 1.82 0.02 -43.03
CA THR A 372 2.77 1.07 -43.43
C THR A 372 3.95 1.23 -42.47
N SER A 373 3.78 0.91 -41.18
CA SER A 373 4.87 0.92 -40.18
C SER A 373 5.63 -0.40 -40.13
N GLY A 374 5.00 -1.50 -40.56
CA GLY A 374 5.53 -2.87 -40.47
C GLY A 374 5.51 -3.46 -39.06
N ILE A 375 4.94 -2.74 -38.08
CA ILE A 375 4.85 -3.11 -36.66
C ILE A 375 3.38 -3.22 -36.30
N TYR A 376 2.96 -4.39 -35.82
CA TYR A 376 1.57 -4.69 -35.51
C TYR A 376 1.33 -4.83 -34.00
N SER A 377 0.20 -4.32 -33.54
CA SER A 377 -0.23 -4.34 -32.14
C SER A 377 -1.06 -5.60 -31.86
N ILE A 378 -0.52 -6.55 -31.08
CA ILE A 378 -1.15 -7.86 -30.84
C ILE A 378 -1.26 -8.14 -29.34
N ASP A 379 -2.47 -8.44 -28.89
CA ASP A 379 -2.79 -8.73 -27.49
C ASP A 379 -2.72 -10.22 -27.20
N VAL A 380 -1.91 -10.63 -26.21
CA VAL A 380 -1.88 -12.02 -25.70
C VAL A 380 -2.45 -12.07 -24.30
N LYS A 381 -3.62 -12.69 -24.17
CA LYS A 381 -4.46 -12.69 -22.97
C LYS A 381 -4.53 -14.12 -22.37
N LEU A 382 -3.99 -14.33 -21.17
CA LEU A 382 -3.93 -15.62 -20.47
C LEU A 382 -5.10 -15.77 -19.48
N TYR A 383 -5.94 -16.78 -19.71
CA TYR A 383 -7.00 -17.17 -18.79
C TYR A 383 -6.51 -18.30 -17.89
N LEU A 384 -6.31 -18.01 -16.61
CA LEU A 384 -5.71 -18.93 -15.65
C LEU A 384 -6.75 -19.55 -14.71
N ARG A 385 -6.45 -20.74 -14.17
CA ARG A 385 -7.14 -21.32 -13.02
C ARG A 385 -6.10 -21.82 -12.04
N ILE A 386 -5.88 -21.10 -10.95
CA ILE A 386 -4.74 -21.33 -10.04
C ILE A 386 -5.14 -21.72 -8.62
N ARG A 387 -4.26 -22.45 -7.94
CA ARG A 387 -4.32 -22.70 -6.49
C ARG A 387 -2.96 -22.45 -5.86
N PHE A 388 -2.90 -21.61 -4.84
CA PHE A 388 -1.72 -21.41 -4.02
C PHE A 388 -1.52 -22.59 -3.07
N LYS A 389 -0.27 -23.07 -2.93
CA LYS A 389 0.14 -24.11 -2.00
C LYS A 389 1.01 -23.51 -0.90
N LEU A 390 0.63 -23.71 0.35
CA LEU A 390 1.45 -23.35 1.52
C LEU A 390 1.62 -24.60 2.40
N GLY A 391 2.82 -25.18 2.39
CA GLY A 391 3.09 -26.45 3.07
C GLY A 391 2.17 -27.57 2.54
N LYS A 392 1.34 -28.13 3.43
CA LYS A 392 0.34 -29.17 3.09
C LYS A 392 -1.01 -28.60 2.60
N VAL A 393 -1.30 -27.32 2.84
CA VAL A 393 -2.62 -26.71 2.54
C VAL A 393 -2.62 -26.10 1.12
N LYS A 394 -3.76 -26.18 0.45
CA LYS A 394 -4.03 -25.56 -0.86
C LYS A 394 -5.17 -24.55 -0.73
N SER A 395 -5.08 -23.41 -1.42
CA SER A 395 -6.17 -22.43 -1.48
C SER A 395 -7.37 -22.94 -2.29
N PRO A 396 -8.53 -22.26 -2.20
CA PRO A 396 -9.55 -22.31 -3.24
C PRO A 396 -8.98 -21.98 -4.63
N LYS A 397 -9.73 -22.33 -5.68
CA LYS A 397 -9.35 -22.05 -7.08
C LYS A 397 -9.65 -20.58 -7.42
N LEU A 398 -8.63 -19.81 -7.77
CA LEU A 398 -8.76 -18.45 -8.32
C LEU A 398 -8.77 -18.51 -9.86
N ARG A 399 -9.28 -17.46 -10.51
CA ARG A 399 -9.39 -17.36 -11.98
C ARG A 399 -8.85 -16.02 -12.54
N PRO A 400 -7.61 -15.61 -12.22
CA PRO A 400 -7.08 -14.33 -12.68
C PRO A 400 -6.85 -14.33 -14.20
N ARG A 401 -6.76 -13.14 -14.77
CA ARG A 401 -6.47 -12.86 -16.17
C ARG A 401 -5.15 -12.09 -16.26
N ILE A 402 -4.31 -12.44 -17.23
CA ILE A 402 -3.06 -11.71 -17.51
C ILE A 402 -3.17 -11.19 -18.93
N ASP A 403 -2.85 -9.92 -19.15
CA ASP A 403 -2.93 -9.29 -20.47
C ASP A 403 -1.55 -8.74 -20.84
N CYS A 404 -1.07 -9.13 -22.03
CA CYS A 404 0.24 -8.77 -22.58
C CYS A 404 0.02 -8.01 -23.90
N GLU A 405 0.12 -6.68 -23.85
CA GLU A 405 0.12 -5.82 -25.04
C GLU A 405 1.48 -5.96 -25.76
N LEU A 406 1.51 -6.49 -26.99
CA LEU A 406 2.75 -6.69 -27.75
C LEU A 406 2.78 -5.78 -28.99
N LYS A 407 3.95 -5.23 -29.32
CA LYS A 407 4.19 -4.51 -30.59
C LYS A 407 5.30 -5.21 -31.34
N VAL A 408 4.97 -5.83 -32.48
CA VAL A 408 5.83 -6.84 -33.12
C VAL A 408 6.03 -6.53 -34.61
N PRO A 409 7.28 -6.39 -35.08
CA PRO A 409 7.57 -6.30 -36.51
C PRO A 409 7.43 -7.67 -37.19
N VAL A 410 7.06 -7.69 -38.47
CA VAL A 410 7.06 -8.92 -39.28
C VAL A 410 8.47 -9.21 -39.80
N ASN A 411 9.05 -10.33 -39.36
CA ASN A 411 10.34 -10.80 -39.84
C ASN A 411 10.23 -11.44 -41.24
N SER A 412 10.27 -10.60 -42.28
CA SER A 412 10.39 -11.06 -43.66
C SER A 412 11.76 -11.68 -43.91
N SER A 413 11.79 -12.91 -44.46
CA SER A 413 12.98 -13.78 -44.45
C SER A 413 14.04 -13.48 -45.54
N ASN A 414 14.23 -12.21 -45.91
CA ASN A 414 15.20 -11.79 -46.94
C ASN A 414 16.02 -10.58 -46.46
N GLY A 415 17.35 -10.74 -46.41
CA GLY A 415 18.30 -9.68 -46.03
C GLY A 415 18.58 -9.60 -44.53
N GLY A 416 19.85 -9.71 -44.15
CA GLY A 416 20.30 -9.50 -42.77
C GLY A 416 20.46 -8.00 -42.45
N GLY A 417 20.28 -7.60 -41.19
CA GLY A 417 20.58 -6.22 -40.77
C GLY A 417 19.73 -5.63 -39.65
N ALA A 418 18.72 -6.32 -39.12
CA ALA A 418 17.91 -5.82 -38.01
C ALA A 418 17.50 -6.93 -37.03
N SER A 419 18.44 -7.42 -36.23
CA SER A 419 18.11 -8.18 -35.02
C SER A 419 17.58 -7.22 -33.94
N GLY A 420 16.37 -6.70 -34.14
CA GLY A 420 15.61 -5.99 -33.13
C GLY A 420 15.23 -6.97 -32.02
N ALA A 421 16.15 -7.16 -31.07
CA ALA A 421 15.99 -8.12 -29.98
C ALA A 421 14.70 -7.78 -29.20
N ALA A 422 13.72 -8.68 -29.26
CA ALA A 422 12.38 -8.41 -28.77
C ALA A 422 12.38 -8.07 -27.27
N ASP A 423 12.14 -6.79 -26.97
CA ASP A 423 12.20 -6.23 -25.63
C ASP A 423 11.29 -6.99 -24.67
N THR A 424 11.79 -7.33 -23.47
CA THR A 424 11.07 -8.22 -22.54
C THR A 424 9.83 -7.53 -21.98
N THR A 425 8.70 -7.76 -22.64
CA THR A 425 7.47 -7.00 -22.44
C THR A 425 6.79 -7.46 -21.16
N LYS A 426 6.47 -6.52 -20.27
CA LYS A 426 5.90 -6.81 -18.96
C LYS A 426 4.37 -6.86 -19.05
N CYS A 427 3.79 -8.04 -18.84
CA CYS A 427 2.33 -8.18 -18.83
C CYS A 427 1.69 -7.59 -17.56
N HIS A 428 0.40 -7.26 -17.67
CA HIS A 428 -0.44 -6.72 -16.62
C HIS A 428 -1.32 -7.83 -16.01
N PHE A 429 -1.76 -7.65 -14.76
CA PHE A 429 -2.44 -8.69 -13.96
C PHE A 429 -3.78 -8.15 -13.48
N ASP A 430 -4.86 -8.74 -13.98
CA ASP A 430 -6.25 -8.40 -13.66
C ASP A 430 -6.92 -9.55 -12.88
N PHE A 431 -7.86 -9.22 -11.99
CA PHE A 431 -8.27 -10.08 -10.88
C PHE A 431 -9.77 -10.42 -10.87
#